data_AF-A0AAW2PQW3-F1
#
_entry.id   AF-A0AAW2PQW3-F1
#
_cell.length_a   1.000
_cell.length_b   1.000
_cell.length_c   1.000
_cell.angle_alpha   90.00
_cell.angle_beta   90.00
_cell.angle_gamma   90.00
#
_symmetry.space_group_name_H-M   'P 1'
#
loop_
_entity.id
_entity.type
_entity.pdbx_description
1 polymer ?
#
loop_
_entity_poly.entity_id
_entity_poly.type
_entity_poly.pdbx_seq_one_letter_code
_entity_poly.pdbx_strand_id
1 'polypeptide(L)'
;MSTSTASVFLVLLILHSLRTSVSANDSSDILYDISPFIRVYKNGTIQRFIGTSVAPPFTDPVTRVRSKDIVIDPKVNVTARLYLPGNAIPGKRIPLLVYFHGGAFFTESAASRPYHRHLNSVVGRANVVAVSVNYRLAPEK
;
A
#
# COMPACT_ATOMS: atom_id res chain seq x y z
N MET A 1 -73.95 4.37 34.59
CA MET A 1 -73.10 5.59 34.54
C MET A 1 -71.78 5.26 35.22
N SER A 2 -70.67 5.47 34.51
CA SER A 2 -69.26 5.50 34.93
C SER A 2 -68.61 4.25 35.53
N THR A 3 -67.74 3.60 34.74
CA THR A 3 -66.62 2.77 35.24
C THR A 3 -65.29 3.41 34.85
N SER A 4 -64.44 3.53 35.85
CA SER A 4 -63.03 3.95 35.82
C SER A 4 -62.15 2.84 35.27
N THR A 5 -61.15 3.18 34.43
CA THR A 5 -59.81 2.57 34.45
C THR A 5 -58.87 3.41 33.60
N ALA A 6 -58.06 4.23 34.26
CA ALA A 6 -56.83 4.77 33.71
C ALA A 6 -55.71 3.74 33.92
N SER A 7 -55.26 3.05 32.87
CA SER A 7 -53.91 2.44 32.84
C SER A 7 -53.58 1.84 31.47
N VAL A 8 -53.18 2.67 30.51
CA VAL A 8 -52.47 2.20 29.28
C VAL A 8 -51.22 3.04 28.97
N PHE A 9 -50.88 4.04 29.79
CA PHE A 9 -49.77 4.97 29.50
C PHE A 9 -48.43 4.67 30.20
N LEU A 10 -48.17 3.41 30.60
CA LEU A 10 -46.88 3.05 31.24
C LEU A 10 -46.05 2.00 30.47
N VAL A 11 -46.53 1.44 29.35
CA VAL A 11 -45.77 0.38 28.64
C VAL A 11 -44.90 0.91 27.49
N LEU A 12 -45.10 2.16 27.00
CA LEU A 12 -44.24 2.72 25.95
C LEU A 12 -42.94 3.41 26.45
N LEU A 13 -42.79 3.66 27.75
CA LEU A 13 -41.58 4.31 28.27
C LEU A 13 -40.42 3.35 28.55
N ILE A 14 -40.67 2.04 28.61
CA ILE A 14 -39.62 1.02 28.88
C ILE A 14 -38.90 0.60 27.59
N LEU A 15 -39.42 0.93 26.41
CA LEU A 15 -38.69 0.79 25.15
C LEU A 15 -37.70 1.93 24.86
N HIS A 16 -37.64 2.96 25.73
CA HIS A 16 -36.66 4.05 25.61
C HIS A 16 -35.39 3.85 26.46
N SER A 17 -35.29 2.77 27.25
CA SER A 17 -34.15 2.54 28.15
C SER A 17 -33.30 1.29 27.88
N LEU A 18 -33.49 0.62 26.74
CA LEU A 18 -32.40 -0.12 26.12
C LEU A 18 -31.95 0.60 24.85
N ARG A 19 -31.44 1.82 25.02
CA ARG A 19 -30.18 2.10 24.31
C ARG A 19 -29.16 1.21 25.00
N THR A 20 -28.97 0.00 24.48
CA THR A 20 -27.61 -0.49 24.45
C THR A 20 -26.84 0.63 23.79
N SER A 21 -26.04 1.36 24.57
CA SER A 21 -24.87 1.97 23.99
C SER A 21 -24.10 0.78 23.44
N VAL A 22 -24.38 0.43 22.18
CA VAL A 22 -23.32 0.02 21.29
C VAL A 22 -22.34 1.18 21.45
N SER A 23 -21.40 1.03 22.37
CA SER A 23 -20.18 1.83 22.37
C SER A 23 -19.79 1.84 20.92
N ALA A 24 -19.82 3.02 20.29
CA ALA A 24 -19.39 3.15 18.91
C ALA A 24 -18.02 2.50 18.90
N ASN A 25 -17.96 1.27 18.36
CA ASN A 25 -16.80 0.41 18.46
C ASN A 25 -15.62 1.28 18.03
N ASP A 26 -14.60 1.40 18.90
CA ASP A 26 -13.52 2.40 18.83
C ASP A 26 -12.64 2.15 17.60
N SER A 27 -13.25 2.30 16.43
CA SER A 27 -12.71 1.95 15.12
C SER A 27 -11.62 2.94 14.71
N SER A 28 -11.49 4.03 15.47
CA SER A 28 -10.41 5.01 15.40
C SER A 28 -9.22 4.72 16.31
N ASP A 29 -9.28 3.69 17.15
CA ASP A 29 -8.16 3.35 18.03
C ASP A 29 -6.90 3.05 17.21
N ILE A 30 -5.83 3.75 17.54
CA ILE A 30 -4.53 3.54 16.91
C ILE A 30 -3.86 2.32 17.56
N LEU A 31 -3.48 1.34 16.74
CA LEU A 31 -2.70 0.18 17.14
C LEU A 31 -1.19 0.49 17.07
N TYR A 32 -0.75 1.08 15.97
CA TYR A 32 0.63 1.54 15.77
C TYR A 32 0.64 2.94 15.17
N ASP A 33 1.41 3.85 15.76
CA ASP A 33 1.76 5.14 15.14
C ASP A 33 3.28 5.20 15.01
N ILE A 34 3.77 5.06 13.77
CA ILE A 34 5.18 5.20 13.43
C ILE A 34 5.31 6.44 12.55
N SER A 35 4.92 7.59 13.10
CA SER A 35 5.03 8.88 12.43
C SER A 35 6.49 9.20 12.08
N PRO A 36 6.76 9.77 10.89
CA PRO A 36 5.81 10.22 9.87
C PRO A 36 5.46 9.17 8.80
N PHE A 37 5.70 7.87 9.01
CA PHE A 37 5.62 6.86 7.95
C PHE A 37 4.23 6.23 7.79
N ILE A 38 3.72 5.64 8.87
CA ILE A 38 2.54 4.78 8.83
C ILE A 38 1.74 4.91 10.14
N ARG A 39 0.41 4.85 10.00
CA ARG A 39 -0.52 4.68 11.12
C ARG A 39 -1.43 3.49 10.85
N VAL A 40 -1.55 2.62 11.84
CA VAL A 40 -2.35 1.39 11.78
C VAL A 40 -3.40 1.46 12.87
N TYR A 41 -4.65 1.24 12.50
CA TYR A 41 -5.80 1.27 13.41
C TYR A 41 -6.19 -0.15 13.83
N LYS A 42 -6.77 -0.32 15.02
CA LYS A 42 -7.25 -1.62 15.51
C LYS A 42 -8.30 -2.26 14.59
N ASN A 43 -9.03 -1.44 13.82
CA ASN A 43 -9.99 -1.92 12.82
C ASN A 43 -9.34 -2.46 11.54
N GLY A 44 -8.01 -2.46 11.43
CA GLY A 44 -7.26 -2.93 10.26
C GLY A 44 -6.98 -1.85 9.20
N THR A 45 -7.47 -0.62 9.37
CA THR A 45 -7.14 0.49 8.47
C THR A 45 -5.66 0.83 8.57
N ILE A 46 -5.00 0.98 7.42
CA ILE A 46 -3.59 1.35 7.33
C ILE A 46 -3.48 2.64 6.51
N GLN A 47 -2.84 3.66 7.08
CA GLN A 47 -2.51 4.91 6.41
C GLN A 47 -1.01 5.02 6.26
N ARG A 48 -0.53 5.23 5.03
CA ARG A 48 0.88 5.51 4.72
C ARG A 48 1.02 6.96 4.29
N PHE A 49 1.87 7.71 4.97
CA PHE A 49 2.04 9.14 4.72
C PHE A 49 3.29 9.43 3.88
N ILE A 50 4.37 8.66 4.09
CA ILE A 50 5.61 8.71 3.30
C ILE A 50 5.65 7.53 2.33
N GLY A 51 6.31 7.69 1.19
CA GLY A 51 6.60 6.62 0.24
C GLY A 51 5.44 6.25 -0.69
N THR A 52 4.42 7.09 -0.79
CA THR A 52 3.24 6.89 -1.64
C THR A 52 3.41 7.44 -3.07
N SER A 53 4.47 8.21 -3.30
CA SER A 53 4.73 8.89 -4.56
C SER A 53 5.36 7.95 -5.60
N VAL A 54 4.61 7.64 -6.65
CA VAL A 54 5.04 6.74 -7.74
C VAL A 54 5.38 7.46 -9.04
N ALA A 55 6.19 6.81 -9.89
CA ALA A 55 6.44 7.18 -11.29
C ALA A 55 5.90 6.09 -12.22
N PRO A 56 5.32 6.43 -13.38
CA PRO A 56 4.98 5.44 -14.39
C PRO A 56 6.26 4.81 -15.00
N PRO A 57 6.19 3.62 -15.60
CA PRO A 57 7.28 3.09 -16.40
C PRO A 57 7.37 3.90 -17.70
N PHE A 58 8.58 4.27 -18.11
CA PHE A 58 8.84 4.98 -19.35
C PHE A 58 10.28 4.76 -19.85
N THR A 59 10.58 5.33 -21.02
CA THR A 59 11.95 5.45 -21.53
C THR A 59 12.53 6.78 -21.07
N ASP A 60 13.50 6.73 -20.17
CA ASP A 60 14.16 7.93 -19.63
C ASP A 60 15.03 8.59 -20.72
N PRO A 61 14.76 9.85 -21.13
CA PRO A 61 15.52 10.50 -22.18
C PRO A 61 16.98 10.76 -21.79
N VAL A 62 17.30 10.84 -20.50
CA VAL A 62 18.66 11.12 -20.02
C VAL A 62 19.48 9.84 -19.97
N THR A 63 19.00 8.81 -19.29
CA THR A 63 19.74 7.55 -19.12
C THR A 63 19.53 6.57 -20.27
N ARG A 64 18.53 6.81 -21.14
CA ARG A 64 18.04 5.90 -22.19
C ARG A 64 17.53 4.55 -21.67
N VAL A 65 17.33 4.43 -20.35
CA VAL A 65 16.80 3.22 -19.73
C VAL A 65 15.32 3.10 -20.04
N ARG A 66 14.91 1.92 -20.49
CA ARG A 66 13.49 1.59 -20.71
C ARG A 66 12.98 0.82 -19.50
N SER A 67 11.83 1.20 -18.98
CA SER A 67 11.18 0.47 -17.90
C SER A 67 9.81 -0.07 -18.29
N LYS A 68 9.41 -1.18 -17.68
CA LYS A 68 8.10 -1.84 -17.89
C LYS A 68 7.66 -2.56 -16.62
N ASP A 69 6.39 -2.43 -16.28
CA ASP A 69 5.79 -3.17 -15.16
C ASP A 69 5.28 -4.55 -15.64
N ILE A 70 5.46 -5.56 -14.78
CA ILE A 70 5.01 -6.94 -15.01
C ILE A 70 4.36 -7.50 -13.74
N VAL A 71 3.48 -8.47 -13.92
CA VAL A 71 2.97 -9.31 -12.83
C VAL A 71 3.85 -10.55 -12.73
N ILE A 72 4.34 -10.87 -11.53
CA ILE A 72 5.10 -12.09 -11.25
C ILE A 72 4.14 -13.18 -10.81
N ASP A 73 3.36 -12.91 -9.77
CA ASP A 73 2.35 -13.84 -9.27
C ASP A 73 1.08 -13.07 -8.86
N PRO A 74 -0.03 -13.24 -9.60
CA PRO A 74 -1.28 -12.57 -9.28
C PRO A 74 -1.93 -13.09 -8.00
N LYS A 75 -1.64 -14.33 -7.57
CA LYS A 75 -2.28 -14.94 -6.38
C LYS A 75 -1.81 -14.30 -5.08
N VAL A 76 -0.55 -13.85 -5.05
CA VAL A 76 0.06 -13.19 -3.89
C VAL A 76 0.35 -11.71 -4.15
N ASN A 77 -0.22 -11.14 -5.22
CA ASN A 77 -0.07 -9.74 -5.61
C ASN A 77 1.39 -9.26 -5.67
N VAL A 78 2.27 -10.10 -6.24
CA VAL A 78 3.68 -9.73 -6.45
C VAL A 78 3.86 -9.28 -7.89
N THR A 79 4.39 -8.07 -8.04
CA THR A 79 4.70 -7.45 -9.34
C THR A 79 6.18 -7.06 -9.38
N ALA A 80 6.66 -6.62 -10.53
CA ALA A 80 7.98 -6.02 -10.63
C ALA A 80 8.04 -4.96 -11.72
N ARG A 81 9.00 -4.04 -11.58
CA ARG A 81 9.42 -3.17 -12.66
C ARG A 81 10.74 -3.66 -13.24
N LEU A 82 10.70 -3.97 -14.53
CA LEU A 82 11.88 -4.28 -15.32
C LEU A 82 12.54 -3.00 -15.79
N TYR A 83 13.88 -3.00 -15.85
CA TYR A 83 14.69 -1.94 -16.41
C TYR A 83 15.71 -2.54 -17.38
N LEU A 84 15.74 -2.00 -18.59
CA LEU A 84 16.62 -2.43 -19.66
C LEU A 84 17.50 -1.24 -20.09
N PRO A 85 18.83 -1.39 -20.10
CA PRO A 85 19.71 -0.29 -20.50
C PRO A 85 19.59 -0.03 -22.01
N GLY A 86 19.68 1.24 -22.40
CA GLY A 86 19.45 1.67 -23.79
C GLY A 86 20.49 1.16 -24.79
N ASN A 87 21.64 0.69 -24.31
CA ASN A 87 22.73 0.10 -25.09
C ASN A 87 22.73 -1.44 -25.06
N ALA A 88 21.67 -2.08 -24.58
CA ALA A 88 21.56 -3.54 -24.61
C ALA A 88 21.65 -4.07 -26.05
N ILE A 89 22.61 -4.96 -26.31
CA ILE A 89 22.82 -5.59 -27.62
C ILE A 89 22.14 -6.97 -27.62
N PRO A 90 21.20 -7.24 -28.54
CA PRO A 90 20.60 -8.58 -28.67
C PRO A 90 21.66 -9.67 -28.81
N GLY A 91 21.48 -10.78 -28.09
CA GLY A 91 22.41 -11.92 -28.10
C GLY A 91 23.63 -11.77 -27.19
N LYS A 92 23.90 -10.59 -26.61
CA LYS A 92 24.92 -10.44 -25.56
C LYS A 92 24.32 -10.62 -24.17
N ARG A 93 24.98 -11.42 -23.34
CA ARG A 93 24.64 -11.53 -21.92
C ARG A 93 25.07 -10.26 -21.20
N ILE A 94 24.17 -9.73 -20.38
CA ILE A 94 24.44 -8.65 -19.43
C ILE A 94 24.01 -9.10 -18.03
N PRO A 95 24.63 -8.59 -16.95
CA PRO A 95 24.29 -9.00 -15.61
C PRO A 95 22.83 -8.66 -15.25
N LEU A 96 22.25 -9.48 -14.40
CA LEU A 96 20.92 -9.28 -13.83
C LEU A 96 21.05 -8.80 -12.38
N LEU A 97 20.46 -7.65 -12.08
CA LEU A 97 20.29 -7.13 -10.74
C LEU A 97 18.85 -7.40 -10.28
N VAL A 98 18.68 -8.23 -9.25
CA VAL A 98 17.39 -8.35 -8.55
C VAL A 98 17.42 -7.35 -7.39
N TYR A 99 16.50 -6.40 -7.40
CA TYR A 99 16.46 -5.28 -6.47
C TYR A 99 15.19 -5.31 -5.62
N PHE A 100 15.36 -5.10 -4.31
CA PHE A 100 14.27 -4.91 -3.36
C PHE A 100 14.37 -3.50 -2.82
N HIS A 101 13.29 -2.72 -2.93
CA HIS A 101 13.27 -1.37 -2.39
C HIS A 101 13.29 -1.39 -0.85
N GLY A 102 13.70 -0.27 -0.24
CA GLY A 102 13.60 -0.08 1.20
C GLY A 102 12.19 0.33 1.63
N GLY A 103 12.09 1.08 2.73
CA GLY A 103 10.80 1.45 3.32
C GLY A 103 10.40 0.58 4.52
N ALA A 104 11.40 -0.03 5.17
CA ALA A 104 11.24 -0.79 6.41
C ALA A 104 10.13 -1.85 6.36
N PHE A 105 9.91 -2.44 5.18
CA PHE A 105 8.88 -3.45 4.88
C PHE A 105 7.42 -2.96 4.92
N PHE A 106 7.14 -1.72 5.28
CA PHE A 106 5.77 -1.20 5.40
C PHE A 106 5.49 0.06 4.59
N THR A 107 6.43 0.55 3.78
CA THR A 107 6.20 1.64 2.83
C THR A 107 7.04 1.46 1.57
N GLU A 108 6.83 2.36 0.59
CA GLU A 108 7.45 2.41 -0.73
C GLU A 108 6.99 1.26 -1.65
N SER A 109 7.39 1.35 -2.91
CA SER A 109 7.08 0.37 -3.96
C SER A 109 8.19 0.32 -5.00
N ALA A 110 8.17 -0.67 -5.89
CA ALA A 110 9.06 -0.69 -7.05
C ALA A 110 8.85 0.52 -7.99
N ALA A 111 7.68 1.17 -7.93
CA ALA A 111 7.33 2.34 -8.72
C ALA A 111 7.68 3.67 -8.03
N SER A 112 8.13 3.64 -6.78
CA SER A 112 8.44 4.85 -6.02
C SER A 112 9.48 5.73 -6.72
N ARG A 113 9.23 7.04 -6.80
CA ARG A 113 10.09 8.01 -7.48
C ARG A 113 11.59 7.93 -7.12
N PRO A 114 12.00 7.85 -5.83
CA PRO A 114 13.42 7.76 -5.48
C PRO A 114 14.07 6.48 -6.01
N TYR A 115 13.43 5.33 -5.82
CA TYR A 115 13.93 4.04 -6.30
C TYR A 115 13.92 3.96 -7.83
N HIS A 116 12.92 4.54 -8.49
CA HIS A 116 12.87 4.60 -9.94
C HIS A 116 14.05 5.40 -10.53
N ARG A 117 14.34 6.60 -10.00
CA ARG A 117 15.52 7.38 -10.40
C ARG A 117 16.82 6.64 -10.12
N HIS A 118 16.92 6.02 -8.94
CA HIS A 118 18.11 5.26 -8.55
C HIS A 118 18.38 4.12 -9.54
N LEU A 119 17.35 3.34 -9.89
CA LEU A 119 17.50 2.24 -10.84
C LEU A 119 17.77 2.70 -12.27
N ASN A 120 17.19 3.80 -12.75
CA ASN A 120 17.60 4.38 -14.05
C ASN A 120 19.11 4.71 -14.07
N SER A 121 19.62 5.30 -12.99
CA SER A 121 21.05 5.61 -12.87
C SER A 121 21.92 4.36 -12.83
N VAL A 122 21.58 3.38 -11.98
CA VAL A 122 22.35 2.12 -11.84
C VAL A 122 22.35 1.35 -13.15
N VAL A 123 21.19 1.14 -13.77
CA VAL A 123 21.04 0.40 -15.03
C VAL A 123 21.79 1.10 -16.16
N GLY A 124 21.63 2.42 -16.30
CA GLY A 124 22.28 3.19 -17.35
C GLY A 124 23.81 3.24 -17.23
N ARG A 125 24.34 3.30 -16.00
CA ARG A 125 25.78 3.43 -15.75
C ARG A 125 26.51 2.08 -15.66
N ALA A 126 25.89 1.07 -15.08
CA ALA A 126 26.50 -0.25 -14.88
C ALA A 126 26.21 -1.23 -16.02
N ASN A 127 25.34 -0.87 -16.97
CA ASN A 127 24.92 -1.72 -18.09
C ASN A 127 24.41 -3.10 -17.61
N VAL A 128 23.44 -3.07 -16.69
CA VAL A 128 22.79 -4.25 -16.11
C VAL A 128 21.30 -4.22 -16.43
N VAL A 129 20.64 -5.37 -16.53
CA VAL A 129 19.18 -5.44 -16.43
C VAL A 129 18.80 -5.41 -14.96
N ALA A 130 17.78 -4.65 -14.58
CA ALA A 130 17.24 -4.71 -13.22
C ALA A 130 15.81 -5.25 -13.18
N VAL A 131 15.52 -6.07 -12.18
CA VAL A 131 14.19 -6.50 -11.78
C VAL A 131 13.94 -5.92 -10.40
N SER A 132 13.18 -4.84 -10.33
CA SER A 132 12.77 -4.21 -9.08
C SER A 132 11.50 -4.89 -8.58
N VAL A 133 11.61 -5.72 -7.55
CA VAL A 133 10.51 -6.50 -7.01
C VAL A 133 9.60 -5.59 -6.19
N ASN A 134 8.32 -5.59 -6.54
CA ASN A 134 7.27 -4.96 -5.75
C ASN A 134 6.68 -6.01 -4.82
N TYR A 135 7.27 -6.13 -3.63
CA TYR A 135 6.88 -7.12 -2.64
C TYR A 135 5.68 -6.63 -1.80
N ARG A 136 5.02 -7.55 -1.09
CA ARG A 136 3.91 -7.23 -0.20
C ARG A 136 4.41 -6.46 1.03
N LEU A 137 3.70 -5.40 1.39
CA LEU A 137 4.02 -4.62 2.58
C LEU A 137 3.35 -5.21 3.82
N ALA A 138 3.97 -4.99 4.96
CA ALA A 138 3.35 -5.13 6.26
C ALA A 138 2.55 -3.86 6.62
N PRO A 139 1.57 -3.96 7.53
CA PRO A 139 1.11 -5.17 8.23
C PRO A 139 -0.03 -5.93 7.52
N GLU A 140 -0.25 -5.74 6.22
CA GLU A 140 -1.24 -6.53 5.47
C GLU A 140 -0.96 -8.04 5.54
N LYS A 141 -2.02 -8.85 5.57
CA LYS A 141 -1.93 -10.32 5.57
C LYS A 141 -1.70 -10.88 4.16
#